data_AF-A0A7C5D3L9-F1
#
_entry.id   AF-A0A7C5D3L9-F1
#
_cell.length_a   1.000
_cell.length_b   1.000
_cell.length_c   1.000
_cell.angle_alpha   90.00
_cell.angle_beta   90.00
_cell.angle_gamma   90.00
#
_symmetry.space_group_name_H-M   'P 1'
#
loop_
_entity.id
_entity.type
_entity.pdbx_description
1 polymer ?
#
loop_
_entity_poly.entity_id
_entity_poly.type
_entity_poly.pdbx_seq_one_letter_code
_entity_poly.pdbx_strand_id
1 'polypeptide(L)'
;MQLNIYRLLYILAFCILSLRAEYIETYYAKLAKIDHLNSKDEKLYSVATILYQDRYNVNIRGIRQKGDESDLYFEKKNNRDKLSKMLRNGVISESARRLIISSYPYVKVDVFSDHINVKVLRKRTFRTGEVLSGSIN
;
A
#
# COMPACT_ATOMS: atom_id res chain seq x y z
N MET A 1 0.85 17.59 -49.18
CA MET A 1 1.78 17.32 -48.06
C MET A 1 1.21 17.75 -46.69
N GLN A 2 -0.12 17.67 -46.46
CA GLN A 2 -0.79 18.06 -45.20
C GLN A 2 -1.44 16.87 -44.46
N LEU A 3 -1.39 15.66 -45.02
CA LEU A 3 -2.07 14.49 -44.47
C LEU A 3 -1.32 13.82 -43.30
N ASN A 4 -0.03 14.10 -43.13
CA ASN A 4 0.84 13.45 -42.12
C ASN A 4 0.75 14.10 -40.72
N ILE A 5 0.39 15.38 -40.63
CA ILE A 5 0.31 16.11 -39.36
C ILE A 5 -0.85 15.62 -38.48
N TYR A 6 -2.03 15.37 -39.08
CA TYR A 6 -3.19 14.87 -38.33
C TYR A 6 -3.00 13.44 -37.82
N ARG A 7 -2.26 12.61 -38.57
CA ARG A 7 -1.92 11.23 -38.17
C ARG A 7 -0.94 11.22 -36.99
N LEU A 8 0.04 12.13 -36.97
CA LEU A 8 0.96 12.30 -35.84
C LEU A 8 0.26 12.85 -34.60
N LEU A 9 -0.66 13.82 -34.77
CA LEU A 9 -1.50 14.36 -33.70
C LEU A 9 -2.42 13.28 -33.09
N TYR A 10 -3.00 12.41 -33.92
CA TYR A 10 -3.85 11.30 -33.46
C TYR A 10 -3.08 10.26 -32.64
N ILE A 11 -1.85 9.92 -33.06
CA ILE A 11 -0.98 8.97 -32.35
C ILE A 11 -0.52 9.56 -31.01
N LEU A 12 -0.18 10.85 -30.96
CA LEU A 12 0.21 11.53 -29.72
C LEU A 12 -0.95 11.64 -28.74
N ALA A 13 -2.17 11.96 -29.22
CA ALA A 13 -3.37 12.02 -28.39
C ALA A 13 -3.75 10.65 -27.81
N PHE A 14 -3.55 9.55 -28.55
CA PHE A 14 -3.83 8.19 -28.05
C PHE A 14 -2.78 7.72 -27.03
N CYS A 15 -1.53 8.17 -27.13
CA CYS A 15 -0.43 7.77 -26.24
C CYS A 15 -0.53 8.37 -24.82
N ILE A 16 -1.26 9.50 -24.67
CA ILE A 16 -1.40 10.19 -23.37
C ILE A 16 -2.45 9.49 -22.47
N LEU A 17 -3.35 8.67 -23.03
CA LEU A 17 -4.46 8.07 -22.27
C LEU A 17 -4.09 6.88 -21.35
N SER A 18 -2.88 6.30 -21.47
CA SER A 18 -2.55 5.04 -20.77
C SER A 18 -1.61 5.18 -19.56
N LEU A 19 -1.32 6.40 -19.07
CA LEU A 19 -0.49 6.61 -17.87
C LEU A 19 -1.30 6.56 -16.56
N ARG A 20 -2.38 5.76 -16.50
CA ARG A 20 -3.13 5.59 -15.26
C ARG A 20 -2.67 4.33 -14.54
N ALA A 21 -2.23 4.49 -13.30
CA ALA A 21 -1.95 3.37 -12.42
C ALA A 21 -3.20 2.49 -12.26
N GLU A 22 -3.05 1.19 -12.49
CA GLU A 22 -4.13 0.22 -12.38
C GLU A 22 -4.35 -0.14 -10.91
N TYR A 23 -5.60 -0.15 -10.46
CA TYR A 23 -5.93 -0.68 -9.14
C TYR A 23 -5.80 -2.21 -9.16
N ILE A 24 -5.07 -2.75 -8.18
CA ILE A 24 -4.83 -4.19 -8.06
C ILE A 24 -5.75 -4.78 -7.01
N GLU A 25 -5.60 -4.34 -5.75
CA GLU A 25 -6.37 -4.86 -4.62
C GLU A 25 -6.33 -3.91 -3.43
N THR A 26 -7.10 -4.26 -2.40
CA THR A 26 -7.07 -3.62 -1.09
C THR A 26 -6.91 -4.71 -0.06
N TYR A 27 -6.09 -4.47 0.96
CA TYR A 27 -6.06 -5.33 2.14
C TYR A 27 -6.17 -4.51 3.42
N TYR A 28 -6.68 -5.17 4.45
CA TYR A 28 -6.68 -4.66 5.81
C TYR A 28 -5.74 -5.48 6.70
N ALA A 29 -5.01 -4.78 7.57
CA ALA A 29 -4.03 -5.42 8.44
C ALA A 29 -3.99 -4.78 9.82
N LYS A 30 -3.72 -5.61 10.82
CA LYS A 30 -3.40 -5.18 12.16
C LYS A 30 -1.90 -5.32 12.38
N LEU A 31 -1.18 -4.21 12.26
CA LEU A 31 0.25 -4.22 12.58
C LEU A 31 0.46 -4.66 14.03
N ALA A 32 1.51 -5.43 14.26
CA ALA A 32 1.92 -5.98 15.53
C ALA A 32 3.40 -5.67 15.81
N LYS A 33 3.83 -5.98 17.04
CA LYS A 33 5.23 -5.81 17.46
C LYS A 33 6.20 -6.56 16.55
N ILE A 34 5.83 -7.76 16.10
CA ILE A 34 6.69 -8.60 15.24
C ILE A 34 6.93 -8.00 13.84
N ASP A 35 6.07 -7.09 13.40
CA ASP A 35 6.25 -6.39 12.10
C ASP A 35 7.19 -5.19 12.21
N HIS A 36 7.54 -4.81 13.44
CA HIS A 36 8.43 -3.70 13.73
C HIS A 36 9.86 -4.16 14.00
N LEU A 37 10.16 -5.43 13.74
CA LEU A 37 11.45 -6.05 14.02
C LEU A 37 12.02 -6.65 12.72
N ASN A 38 13.31 -6.46 12.51
CA ASN A 38 14.02 -7.19 11.45
C ASN A 38 14.37 -8.62 11.91
N SER A 39 15.09 -9.37 11.08
CA SER A 39 15.53 -10.74 11.38
C SER A 39 16.49 -10.86 12.57
N LYS A 40 17.01 -9.75 13.09
CA LYS A 40 17.91 -9.67 14.26
C LYS A 40 17.22 -9.07 15.49
N ASP A 41 15.89 -8.98 15.48
CA ASP A 41 15.08 -8.36 16.53
C ASP A 41 15.38 -6.86 16.76
N GLU A 42 15.96 -6.18 15.76
CA GLU A 42 16.21 -4.73 15.82
C GLU A 42 14.98 -3.98 15.30
N LYS A 43 14.69 -2.82 15.93
CA LYS A 43 13.52 -2.01 15.60
C LYS A 43 13.62 -1.42 14.20
N LEU A 44 12.52 -1.52 13.45
CA LEU A 44 12.31 -0.87 12.15
C LEU A 44 11.69 0.52 12.33
N TYR A 45 12.16 1.48 11.52
CA TYR A 45 11.74 2.89 11.61
C TYR A 45 11.14 3.42 10.29
N SER A 46 10.95 2.56 9.28
CA SER A 46 10.33 2.93 8.02
C SER A 46 9.00 2.22 7.86
N VAL A 47 7.97 2.97 7.47
CA VAL A 47 6.64 2.43 7.14
C VAL A 47 6.76 1.34 6.08
N ALA A 48 7.58 1.54 5.04
CA ALA A 48 7.74 0.56 3.97
C ALA A 48 8.35 -0.75 4.48
N THR A 49 9.34 -0.69 5.39
CA THR A 49 9.96 -1.90 5.95
C THR A 49 9.03 -2.60 6.95
N ILE A 50 8.21 -1.84 7.69
CA ILE A 50 7.19 -2.40 8.59
C ILE A 50 6.12 -3.14 7.79
N LEU A 51 5.58 -2.51 6.73
CA LEU A 51 4.62 -3.16 5.83
C LEU A 51 5.24 -4.38 5.12
N TYR A 52 6.53 -4.31 4.77
CA TYR A 52 7.24 -5.46 4.21
C TYR A 52 7.23 -6.63 5.19
N GLN A 53 7.62 -6.37 6.44
CA GLN A 53 7.73 -7.38 7.48
C GLN A 53 6.36 -7.99 7.82
N ASP A 54 5.33 -7.16 7.90
CA ASP A 54 3.93 -7.57 8.05
C ASP A 54 3.49 -8.50 6.90
N ARG A 55 3.66 -8.09 5.64
CA ARG A 55 3.31 -8.94 4.50
C ARG A 55 4.15 -10.21 4.42
N TYR A 56 5.41 -10.17 4.85
CA TYR A 56 6.24 -11.36 4.97
C TYR A 56 5.73 -12.30 6.07
N ASN A 57 5.35 -11.76 7.23
CA ASN A 57 4.81 -12.53 8.35
C ASN A 57 3.50 -13.23 7.95
N VAL A 58 2.58 -12.52 7.29
CA VAL A 58 1.28 -13.05 6.85
C VAL A 58 1.42 -14.08 5.73
N ASN A 59 2.19 -13.77 4.67
CA ASN A 59 2.22 -14.57 3.45
C ASN A 59 3.29 -15.67 3.45
N ILE A 60 4.37 -15.52 4.22
CA ILE A 60 5.49 -16.47 4.23
C ILE A 60 5.59 -17.24 5.55
N ARG A 61 5.40 -16.57 6.69
CA ARG A 61 5.51 -17.22 8.01
C ARG A 61 4.19 -17.74 8.56
N GLY A 62 3.06 -17.38 7.95
CA GLY A 62 1.73 -17.72 8.46
C GLY A 62 1.37 -17.04 9.79
N ILE A 63 2.11 -16.01 10.18
CA ILE A 63 1.86 -15.26 11.41
C ILE A 63 0.85 -14.17 11.10
N ARG A 64 -0.36 -14.28 11.66
CA ARG A 64 -1.48 -13.37 11.40
C ARG A 64 -2.06 -12.82 12.69
N GLN A 65 -2.49 -11.58 12.65
CA GLN A 65 -3.28 -10.92 13.68
C GLN A 65 -4.78 -11.04 13.39
N LYS A 66 -5.58 -10.77 14.42
CA LYS A 66 -7.04 -10.79 14.30
C LYS A 66 -7.50 -9.73 13.30
N GLY A 67 -8.05 -10.20 12.18
CA GLY A 67 -8.61 -9.40 11.09
C GLY A 67 -7.61 -9.04 9.99
N ASP A 68 -6.42 -9.65 10.00
CA ASP A 68 -5.56 -9.59 8.82
C ASP A 68 -6.21 -10.29 7.63
N GLU A 69 -6.22 -9.58 6.52
CA GLU A 69 -6.58 -10.12 5.22
C GLU A 69 -5.32 -10.59 4.48
N SER A 70 -5.52 -11.63 3.66
CA SER A 70 -4.55 -12.02 2.64
C SER A 70 -4.55 -11.01 1.50
N ASP A 71 -3.44 -10.98 0.76
CA ASP A 71 -3.29 -10.20 -0.46
C ASP A 71 -2.48 -11.01 -1.47
N LEU A 72 -2.82 -10.93 -2.76
CA LEU A 72 -2.17 -11.74 -3.80
C LEU A 72 -0.91 -11.06 -4.35
N TYR A 73 -0.86 -9.72 -4.30
CA TYR A 73 0.22 -8.93 -4.86
C TYR A 73 1.48 -9.05 -4.01
N PHE A 74 1.41 -8.94 -2.69
CA PHE A 74 2.57 -9.03 -1.80
C PHE A 74 2.87 -10.46 -1.32
N GLU A 75 2.19 -11.50 -1.80
CA GLU A 75 2.68 -12.89 -1.73
C GLU A 75 4.03 -13.04 -2.45
N LYS A 76 4.23 -12.31 -3.55
CA LYS A 76 5.46 -12.35 -4.35
C LYS A 76 6.55 -11.48 -3.72
N LYS A 77 7.73 -12.06 -3.48
CA LYS A 77 8.89 -11.34 -2.91
C LYS A 77 9.25 -10.08 -3.71
N ASN A 78 9.31 -10.19 -5.03
CA ASN A 78 9.65 -9.06 -5.91
C ASN A 78 8.68 -7.88 -5.80
N ASN A 79 7.43 -8.12 -5.38
CA ASN A 79 6.46 -7.04 -5.16
C ASN A 79 6.65 -6.40 -3.78
N ARG A 80 6.96 -7.18 -2.74
CA ARG A 80 7.34 -6.63 -1.43
C ARG A 80 8.59 -5.74 -1.54
N ASP A 81 9.58 -6.17 -2.33
CA ASP A 81 10.81 -5.40 -2.56
C ASP A 81 10.54 -4.02 -3.22
N LYS A 82 9.38 -3.82 -3.86
CA LYS A 82 8.96 -2.53 -4.46
C LYS A 82 8.29 -1.58 -3.46
N LEU A 83 7.93 -2.02 -2.24
CA LEU A 83 7.14 -1.22 -1.29
C LEU A 83 7.71 0.18 -1.04
N SER A 84 9.03 0.30 -0.91
CA SER A 84 9.69 1.60 -0.71
C SER A 84 9.42 2.56 -1.87
N LYS A 85 9.49 2.07 -3.13
CA LYS A 85 9.16 2.86 -4.32
C LYS A 85 7.65 3.16 -4.39
N MET A 86 6.82 2.15 -4.17
CA MET A 86 5.36 2.31 -4.24
C MET A 86 4.83 3.31 -3.20
N LEU A 87 5.36 3.28 -1.97
CA LEU A 87 4.98 4.21 -0.92
C LEU A 87 5.46 5.65 -1.21
N ARG A 88 6.59 5.83 -1.89
CA ARG A 88 7.04 7.16 -2.35
C ARG A 88 6.11 7.73 -3.42
N ASN A 89 5.58 6.88 -4.29
CA ASN A 89 4.69 7.28 -5.37
C ASN A 89 3.23 7.47 -4.93
N GLY A 90 2.88 6.99 -3.75
CA GLY A 90 1.51 6.99 -3.26
C GLY A 90 1.26 7.97 -2.12
N VAL A 91 0.15 7.75 -1.42
CA VAL A 91 -0.37 8.68 -0.42
C VAL A 91 -0.39 8.04 0.95
N ILE A 92 0.18 8.76 1.92
CA ILE A 92 0.07 8.46 3.35
C ILE A 92 0.20 9.77 4.12
N SER A 93 -0.67 10.00 5.09
CA SER A 93 -0.57 11.20 5.93
C SER A 93 0.62 11.11 6.88
N GLU A 94 1.19 12.26 7.23
CA GLU A 94 2.29 12.32 8.18
C GLU A 94 1.87 11.81 9.59
N SER A 95 0.62 12.04 9.97
CA SER A 95 0.03 11.43 11.17
C SER A 95 0.00 9.89 11.11
N ALA A 96 -0.38 9.32 9.97
CA ALA A 96 -0.35 7.88 9.76
C ALA A 96 1.08 7.32 9.78
N ARG A 97 2.05 8.00 9.17
CA ARG A 97 3.47 7.61 9.22
C ARG A 97 3.95 7.49 10.66
N ARG A 98 3.74 8.53 11.48
CA ARG A 98 4.13 8.54 12.89
C ARG A 98 3.44 7.43 13.68
N LEU A 99 2.14 7.22 13.47
CA LEU A 99 1.38 6.19 14.19
C LEU A 99 1.85 4.79 13.82
N ILE A 100 2.15 4.53 12.56
CA ILE A 100 2.71 3.24 12.12
C ILE A 100 4.07 3.04 12.77
N ILE A 101 4.97 4.02 12.74
CA ILE A 101 6.34 3.84 13.29
C ILE A 101 6.34 3.69 14.83
N SER A 102 5.47 4.41 15.53
CA SER A 102 5.48 4.49 17.00
C SER A 102 4.55 3.50 17.70
N SER A 103 3.64 2.85 16.97
CA SER A 103 2.58 2.01 17.55
C SER A 103 2.24 0.82 16.64
N TYR A 104 1.08 0.22 16.86
CA TYR A 104 0.60 -0.98 16.18
C TYR A 104 -0.80 -0.72 15.64
N PRO A 105 -1.03 0.20 14.68
CA PRO A 105 -2.38 0.56 14.23
C PRO A 105 -3.02 -0.54 13.35
N TYR A 106 -4.34 -0.42 13.15
CA TYR A 106 -4.98 -1.06 12.00
C TYR A 106 -4.72 -0.18 10.76
N VAL A 107 -4.43 -0.80 9.63
CA VAL A 107 -4.21 -0.11 8.37
C VAL A 107 -5.12 -0.66 7.28
N LYS A 108 -5.50 0.22 6.36
CA LYS A 108 -6.03 -0.11 5.04
C LYS A 108 -4.97 0.26 4.02
N VAL A 109 -4.65 -0.65 3.11
CA VAL A 109 -3.70 -0.41 2.04
C VAL A 109 -4.38 -0.66 0.71
N ASP A 110 -4.53 0.41 -0.08
CA ASP A 110 -4.99 0.34 -1.46
C ASP A 110 -3.75 0.18 -2.37
N VAL A 111 -3.70 -0.89 -3.15
CA VAL A 111 -2.56 -1.28 -3.98
C VAL A 111 -2.85 -0.96 -5.44
N PHE A 112 -1.93 -0.21 -6.06
CA PHE A 112 -1.94 0.09 -7.48
C PHE A 112 -0.68 -0.45 -8.15
N SER A 113 -0.65 -0.48 -9.48
CA SER A 113 0.47 -1.02 -10.27
C SER A 113 1.83 -0.39 -9.97
N ASP A 114 1.87 0.86 -9.52
CA ASP A 114 3.11 1.63 -9.28
C ASP A 114 3.19 2.33 -7.92
N HIS A 115 2.10 2.34 -7.15
CA HIS A 115 2.01 3.03 -5.86
C HIS A 115 1.09 2.32 -4.86
N ILE A 116 1.18 2.71 -3.59
CA ILE A 116 0.23 2.30 -2.56
C ILE A 116 -0.31 3.51 -1.80
N ASN A 117 -1.58 3.46 -1.44
CA ASN A 117 -2.17 4.44 -0.53
C ASN A 117 -2.43 3.77 0.81
N VAL A 118 -1.93 4.37 1.89
CA VAL A 118 -1.98 3.79 3.24
C VAL A 118 -2.79 4.69 4.16
N LYS A 119 -3.79 4.13 4.82
CA LYS A 119 -4.63 4.81 5.81
C LYS A 119 -4.59 4.06 7.13
N VAL A 120 -4.44 4.79 8.23
CA VAL A 120 -4.64 4.24 9.58
C VAL A 120 -6.13 4.25 9.91
N LEU A 121 -6.65 3.12 10.36
CA LEU A 121 -8.06 2.95 10.72
C LEU A 121 -8.28 3.12 12.21
N ARG A 122 -9.40 3.77 12.55
CA ARG A 122 -9.90 3.76 13.93
C ARG A 122 -10.54 2.40 14.21
N LYS A 123 -10.27 1.83 15.39
CA LYS A 123 -10.77 0.52 15.85
C LYS A 123 -12.28 0.28 15.64
N ARG A 124 -13.10 1.34 15.54
CA ARG A 124 -14.56 1.27 15.28
C ARG A 124 -14.88 0.90 13.82
N THR A 125 -14.13 1.39 12.84
CA THR A 125 -14.39 1.18 11.40
C THR A 125 -14.06 -0.25 10.96
N PHE A 126 -13.09 -0.89 11.61
CA PHE A 126 -12.64 -2.23 11.26
C PHE A 126 -13.64 -3.34 11.62
N ARG A 127 -14.56 -3.11 12.57
CA ARG A 127 -15.51 -4.15 13.02
C ARG A 127 -16.75 -4.29 12.14
N THR A 128 -17.01 -3.35 11.24
CA THR A 128 -18.34 -3.23 10.62
C THR A 128 -18.34 -3.36 9.10
N GLY A 129 -17.19 -3.46 8.42
CA GLY A 129 -17.16 -3.52 6.94
C GLY A 129 -17.74 -2.27 6.23
N GLU A 130 -18.19 -1.27 6.99
CA GLU A 130 -18.77 -0.04 6.47
C GLU A 130 -17.70 1.04 6.29
N VAL A 131 -17.48 1.38 5.02
CA VAL A 131 -16.77 2.57 4.60
C VAL A 131 -17.70 3.77 4.79
N LEU A 132 -17.41 4.64 5.74
CA LEU A 132 -17.83 6.04 5.65
C LEU A 132 -16.60 6.93 5.69
N SER A 133 -16.42 7.61 4.56
CA SER A 133 -15.64 8.81 4.34
C SER A 133 -15.51 9.66 5.61
N GLY A 134 -14.37 9.53 6.27
CA GLY A 134 -13.90 10.46 7.28
C GLY A 134 -12.59 11.05 6.80
N SER A 135 -12.67 11.98 5.84
CA SER A 135 -11.57 12.89 5.55
C SER A 135 -11.31 13.70 6.82
N ILE A 136 -10.14 13.54 7.40
CA ILE A 136 -9.64 14.44 8.43
C ILE A 136 -8.62 15.33 7.74
N ASN A 137 -8.99 16.60 7.61
CA ASN A 137 -8.08 17.71 7.34
C ASN A 137 -6.94 17.72 8.37
#